data_AF-A0AA42LKS2-F1
#
_entry.id   AF-A0AA42LKS2-F1
#
_cell.length_a   1.000
_cell.length_b   1.000
_cell.length_c   1.000
_cell.angle_alpha   90.00
_cell.angle_beta   90.00
_cell.angle_gamma   90.00
#
_symmetry.space_group_name_H-M   'P 1'
#
loop_
_entity.id
_entity.type
_entity.pdbx_description
1 polymer ?
#
loop_
_entity_poly.entity_id
_entity_poly.type
_entity_poly.pdbx_seq_one_letter_code
_entity_poly.pdbx_strand_id
1 'polypeptide(L)'
;MKILPAVIVSVALLSGCAIAGDPAPTSNGALSRAEVRADLAMWKRAGLDKFYRGRKSPDIYSADYRERYATYVKLRNGPEYKSEVTRLNTGEK
;
A
#
# COMPACT_ATOMS: atom_id res chain seq x y z
N MET A 1 25.80 -45.84 -33.13
CA MET A 1 25.43 -46.34 -31.78
C MET A 1 25.07 -45.15 -30.89
N LYS A 2 23.96 -45.26 -30.15
CA LYS A 2 23.52 -44.49 -28.97
C LYS A 2 22.35 -43.49 -29.14
N ILE A 3 21.16 -44.10 -29.05
CA ILE A 3 19.96 -43.78 -28.23
C ILE A 3 19.35 -42.37 -28.23
N LEU A 4 18.11 -42.32 -28.75
CA LEU A 4 17.08 -41.29 -28.53
C LEU A 4 16.61 -41.26 -27.06
N PRO A 5 16.18 -40.09 -26.57
CA PRO A 5 15.09 -40.01 -25.61
C PRO A 5 13.84 -39.41 -26.26
N ALA A 6 12.76 -40.18 -26.17
CA ALA A 6 11.41 -39.83 -26.56
C ALA A 6 10.94 -38.56 -25.84
N VAL A 7 10.57 -37.53 -26.62
CA VAL A 7 9.86 -36.37 -26.12
C VAL A 7 8.39 -36.74 -26.02
N ILE A 8 7.94 -36.97 -24.78
CA ILE A 8 6.53 -37.22 -24.48
C ILE A 8 5.78 -35.92 -24.73
N VAL A 9 5.08 -35.86 -25.86
CA VAL A 9 4.00 -34.91 -26.11
C VAL A 9 2.84 -35.33 -25.22
N SER A 10 2.53 -34.51 -24.21
CA SER A 10 1.27 -34.58 -23.49
C SER A 10 0.61 -33.22 -23.58
N VAL A 11 -0.25 -33.08 -24.60
CA VAL A 11 -1.23 -32.02 -24.69
C VAL A 11 -2.39 -32.42 -23.78
N ALA A 12 -2.50 -31.77 -22.63
CA ALA A 12 -3.71 -31.77 -21.82
C ALA A 12 -4.35 -30.39 -21.97
N LEU A 13 -5.30 -30.28 -22.92
CA LEU A 13 -6.18 -29.13 -23.08
C LEU A 13 -7.22 -29.15 -21.96
N LEU A 14 -6.91 -28.51 -20.84
CA LEU A 14 -7.92 -28.07 -19.89
C LEU A 14 -8.34 -26.66 -20.31
N SER A 15 -9.42 -26.57 -21.09
CA SER A 15 -10.17 -25.33 -21.29
C SER A 15 -10.80 -24.89 -19.98
N GLY A 16 -10.00 -24.26 -19.13
CA GLY A 16 -10.51 -23.32 -18.14
C GLY A 16 -10.79 -22.00 -18.85
N CYS A 17 -11.97 -21.42 -18.64
CA CYS A 17 -12.20 -20.02 -18.99
C CYS A 17 -11.17 -19.18 -18.24
N ALA A 18 -10.07 -18.81 -18.91
CA ALA A 18 -9.20 -17.76 -18.45
C ALA A 18 -10.02 -16.48 -18.53
N ILE A 19 -10.60 -16.05 -17.41
CA ILE A 19 -10.79 -14.63 -17.20
C ILE A 19 -9.39 -14.02 -17.24
N ALA A 20 -8.98 -13.56 -18.41
CA ALA A 20 -7.93 -12.56 -18.51
C ALA A 20 -8.50 -11.28 -17.87
N GLY A 21 -8.57 -11.28 -16.54
CA GLY A 21 -8.52 -10.04 -15.82
C GLY A 21 -7.18 -9.44 -16.21
N ASP A 22 -7.18 -8.25 -16.78
CA ASP A 22 -6.00 -7.40 -16.76
C ASP A 22 -5.35 -7.54 -15.38
N PRO A 23 -4.01 -7.69 -15.27
CA PRO A 23 -3.39 -7.68 -13.97
C PRO A 23 -3.87 -6.40 -13.29
N ALA A 24 -4.71 -6.55 -12.26
CA ALA A 24 -5.11 -5.43 -11.43
C ALA A 24 -3.79 -4.73 -11.08
N PRO A 25 -3.70 -3.40 -11.24
CA PRO A 25 -2.47 -2.69 -10.96
C PRO A 25 -2.00 -3.20 -9.60
N THR A 26 -0.81 -3.80 -9.57
CA THR A 26 -0.27 -4.37 -8.35
C THR A 26 -0.17 -3.22 -7.38
N SER A 27 -1.15 -3.10 -6.48
CA SER A 27 -0.93 -2.42 -5.23
C SER A 27 0.31 -3.10 -4.68
N ASN A 28 1.39 -2.33 -4.50
CA ASN A 28 2.67 -2.85 -4.01
C ASN A 28 2.46 -3.49 -2.63
N GLY A 29 1.95 -4.72 -2.59
CA GLY A 29 1.40 -5.34 -1.39
C GLY A 29 0.18 -4.63 -0.80
N ALA A 30 -0.70 -5.39 -0.14
CA ALA A 30 -1.57 -4.78 0.86
C ALA A 30 -0.70 -4.21 2.00
N LEU A 31 -1.01 -3.01 2.49
CA LEU A 31 -0.30 -2.45 3.64
C LEU A 31 -0.51 -3.33 4.88
N SER A 32 0.55 -3.54 5.64
CA SER A 32 0.46 -4.15 6.95
C SER A 32 -0.29 -3.25 7.94
N ARG A 33 -0.79 -3.84 9.03
CA ARG A 33 -1.47 -3.09 10.10
C ARG A 33 -0.56 -2.02 10.72
N ALA A 34 0.73 -2.32 10.89
CA ALA A 34 1.73 -1.38 11.38
C ALA A 34 1.90 -0.18 10.44
N GLU A 35 1.96 -0.41 9.12
CA GLU A 35 2.07 0.67 8.13
C GLU A 35 0.85 1.59 8.12
N VAL A 36 -0.37 1.03 8.17
CA VAL A 36 -1.60 1.84 8.26
C VAL A 36 -1.62 2.69 9.54
N ARG A 37 -1.20 2.13 10.67
CA ARG A 37 -1.11 2.85 11.95
C ARG A 37 -0.05 3.94 11.93
N ALA A 38 1.10 3.70 11.32
CA ALA A 38 2.16 4.69 11.15
C ALA A 38 1.73 5.84 10.24
N ASP A 39 1.05 5.53 9.14
CA ASP A 39 0.48 6.52 8.22
C ASP A 39 -0.52 7.43 8.94
N LEU A 40 -1.42 6.83 9.74
CA LEU A 40 -2.36 7.58 10.58
C LEU A 40 -1.66 8.46 11.62
N ALA A 41 -0.55 8.00 12.19
CA ALA A 41 0.24 8.80 13.12
C ALA A 41 0.87 10.02 12.42
N MET A 42 1.39 9.85 11.20
CA MET A 42 1.92 10.97 10.40
C MET A 42 0.81 11.96 10.01
N TRP A 43 -0.36 11.45 9.62
CA TRP A 43 -1.54 12.27 9.31
C TRP A 43 -1.96 13.16 10.49
N LYS A 44 -2.05 12.57 11.69
CA LYS A 44 -2.40 13.30 12.93
C LYS A 44 -1.29 14.28 13.33
N ARG A 45 -0.02 13.89 13.22
CA ARG A 45 1.12 14.76 13.53
C ARG A 45 1.16 15.99 12.61
N ALA A 46 0.78 15.84 11.35
CA ALA A 46 0.60 16.95 10.42
C ALA A 46 -0.64 17.82 10.70
N GLY A 47 -1.52 17.40 11.61
CA GLY A 47 -2.74 18.11 11.98
C GLY A 47 -3.89 17.94 10.99
N LEU A 48 -3.79 16.99 10.04
CA LEU A 48 -4.83 16.77 9.03
C LEU A 48 -6.12 16.22 9.65
N ASP A 49 -6.07 15.59 10.82
CA ASP A 49 -7.24 15.12 11.56
C ASP A 49 -8.18 16.26 11.98
N LYS A 50 -7.67 17.49 12.11
CA LYS A 50 -8.45 18.67 12.53
C LYS A 50 -9.48 19.09 11.49
N PHE A 51 -9.20 18.85 10.21
CA PHE A 51 -10.06 19.21 9.09
C PHE A 51 -11.30 18.30 8.96
N TYR A 52 -11.27 17.11 9.55
CA TYR A 52 -12.34 16.11 9.46
C TYR A 52 -13.19 16.03 10.74
N ARG A 53 -13.14 17.06 11.58
CA ARG A 53 -13.95 17.16 12.80
C ARG A 53 -15.33 17.70 12.45
N GLY A 54 -16.32 16.82 12.35
CA GLY A 54 -17.73 17.16 12.16
C GLY A 54 -18.32 16.62 10.86
N ARG A 55 -19.48 17.17 10.46
CA ARG A 55 -20.26 16.69 9.29
C ARG A 55 -19.89 17.38 7.98
N LYS A 56 -19.04 18.42 8.01
CA LYS A 56 -18.66 19.19 6.83
C LYS A 56 -17.37 18.60 6.24
N SER A 57 -17.38 18.35 4.93
CA SER A 57 -16.16 18.01 4.21
C SER A 57 -15.15 19.16 4.28
N PRO A 58 -13.85 18.86 4.45
CA PRO A 58 -12.85 19.90 4.51
C PRO A 58 -12.64 20.57 3.16
N ASP A 59 -12.26 21.85 3.20
CA ASP A 59 -11.77 22.55 2.03
C ASP A 59 -10.31 22.14 1.76
N ILE A 60 -10.16 21.14 0.89
CA ILE A 60 -8.86 20.59 0.49
C ILE A 60 -8.03 21.54 -0.40
N TYR A 61 -8.65 22.61 -0.92
CA TYR A 61 -7.97 23.59 -1.76
C TYR A 61 -7.41 24.77 -0.95
N SER A 62 -7.82 24.90 0.32
CA SER A 62 -7.32 25.92 1.24
C SER A 62 -5.80 25.88 1.40
N ALA A 63 -5.20 27.05 1.61
CA ALA A 63 -3.76 27.18 1.82
C ALA A 63 -3.27 26.38 3.04
N ASP A 64 -4.00 26.42 4.16
CA ASP A 64 -3.66 25.68 5.38
C ASP A 64 -3.74 24.16 5.14
N TYR A 65 -4.76 23.64 4.46
CA TYR A 65 -4.82 22.21 4.14
C TYR A 65 -3.61 21.76 3.32
N ARG A 66 -3.24 22.54 2.28
CA ARG A 66 -2.09 22.23 1.43
C ARG A 66 -0.77 22.27 2.20
N GLU A 67 -0.61 23.20 3.13
CA GLU A 67 0.57 23.29 4.01
C GLU A 67 0.67 22.06 4.95
N ARG A 68 -0.44 21.69 5.59
CA ARG A 68 -0.49 20.49 6.44
C ARG A 68 -0.26 19.22 5.63
N TYR A 69 -0.81 19.15 4.44
CA TYR A 69 -0.59 18.03 3.54
C TYR A 69 0.87 17.91 3.11
N ALA A 70 1.53 19.01 2.77
CA ALA A 70 2.97 19.00 2.47
C ALA A 70 3.80 18.51 3.67
N THR A 71 3.41 18.87 4.89
CA THR A 71 4.02 18.36 6.12
C THR A 71 3.82 16.86 6.28
N TYR A 72 2.61 16.36 6.06
CA TYR A 72 2.30 14.93 6.06
C TYR A 72 3.17 14.16 5.05
N VAL A 73 3.27 14.65 3.82
CA VAL A 73 4.10 14.00 2.77
C VAL A 73 5.57 13.93 3.19
N LYS A 74 6.12 14.99 3.80
CA LYS A 74 7.49 14.98 4.33
C LYS A 74 7.67 13.93 5.43
N LEU A 75 6.75 13.90 6.40
CA LEU A 75 6.79 12.94 7.51
C LEU A 75 6.67 11.48 7.04
N ARG A 76 5.74 11.22 6.12
CA ARG A 76 5.49 9.89 5.55
C ARG A 76 6.69 9.34 4.78
N ASN A 77 7.41 10.22 4.08
CA ASN A 77 8.60 9.85 3.33
C ASN A 77 9.89 9.96 4.16
N GLY A 78 9.78 10.41 5.41
CA GLY A 78 10.89 10.66 6.32
C GLY A 78 11.27 9.45 7.19
N PRO A 79 12.34 9.58 8.00
CA PRO A 79 12.72 8.57 8.98
C PRO A 79 11.63 8.31 10.03
N GLU A 80 10.79 9.30 10.32
CA GLU A 80 9.73 9.22 11.33
C GLU A 80 8.73 8.09 11.02
N TYR A 81 8.34 7.93 9.75
CA TYR A 81 7.47 6.84 9.33
C TYR A 81 8.11 5.47 9.56
N LYS A 82 9.37 5.31 9.15
CA LYS A 82 10.10 4.04 9.29
C LYS A 82 10.27 3.64 10.75
N SER A 83 10.67 4.59 11.61
CA SER A 83 10.80 4.38 13.04
C SER A 83 9.47 3.96 13.67
N GLU A 84 8.37 4.59 13.26
CA GLU A 84 7.04 4.27 13.78
C GLU A 84 6.57 2.88 13.34
N VAL A 85 6.78 2.50 12.08
CA VAL A 85 6.51 1.14 11.59
C VAL A 85 7.30 0.09 12.38
N THR A 86 8.60 0.31 12.59
CA THR A 86 9.43 -0.62 13.38
C THR A 86 8.92 -0.74 14.81
N ARG A 87 8.61 0.38 15.47
CA ARG A 87 8.07 0.39 16.84
C ARG A 87 6.77 -0.40 16.95
N LEU A 88 5.87 -0.23 15.98
CA LEU A 88 4.59 -0.92 15.94
C LEU A 88 4.76 -2.42 15.68
N ASN A 89 5.65 -2.82 14.78
CA ASN A 89 5.96 -4.22 14.51
C ASN A 89 6.58 -4.94 15.72
N THR A 90 7.44 -4.26 16.48
CA THR A 90 8.02 -4.85 17.71
C THR A 90 6.96 -5.01 18.80
N GLY A 91 6.02 -4.08 18.92
CA GLY A 91 4.93 -4.16 19.92
C GLY A 91 3.78 -5.11 19.55
N GLU A 92 3.75 -5.63 18.32
CA GLU A 92 2.77 -6.63 17.87
C GLU A 92 3.27 -8.08 18.07
N LYS A 93 4.53 -8.29 18.43
CA LYS A 93 5.11 -9.60 18.78
C LYS A 93 5.02 -9.88 20.27
#